data_AF-A0A1I3Z7E9-F1
#
_entry.id   AF-A0A1I3Z7E9-F1
#
_cell.length_a   1.000
_cell.length_b   1.000
_cell.length_c   1.000
_cell.angle_alpha   90.00
_cell.angle_beta   90.00
_cell.angle_gamma   90.00
#
_symmetry.space_group_name_H-M   'P 1'
#
loop_
_entity.id
_entity.type
_entity.pdbx_description
1 polymer ?
#
loop_
_entity_poly.entity_id
_entity_poly.type
_entity_poly.pdbx_seq_one_letter_code
_entity_poly.pdbx_strand_id
1 'polypeptide(L)' 'MSWLLRILLVAAGAIAALFVARDAPNFPVVEGMVAVALIAAIVLVLALTRKK' A
#
# COMPACT_ATOMS: atom_id res chain seq x y z
N MET A 1 -11.90 4.43 14.00
CA MET A 1 -11.29 4.55 12.65
C MET A 1 -9.80 4.29 12.78
N SER A 2 -9.33 3.08 12.45
CA SER A 2 -7.95 2.64 12.74
C SER A 2 -6.91 3.51 12.04
N TRP A 3 -6.09 4.23 12.82
CA TRP A 3 -5.06 5.14 12.33
C TRP A 3 -4.04 4.44 11.43
N LEU A 4 -3.75 3.16 11.71
CA LEU A 4 -2.84 2.32 10.93
C LEU A 4 -3.26 2.18 9.46
N LEU A 5 -4.55 1.88 9.22
CA LEU A 5 -5.07 1.73 7.86
C LEU A 5 -5.04 3.06 7.11
N ARG A 6 -5.22 4.19 7.79
CA ARG A 6 -5.12 5.52 7.19
C ARG A 6 -3.71 5.80 6.67
N ILE A 7 -2.69 5.55 7.49
CA ILE A 7 -1.29 5.74 7.08
C ILE A 7 -0.98 4.85 5.87
N LEU A 8 -1.41 3.59 5.91
CA LEU A 8 -1.18 2.64 4.82
C LEU A 8 -1.82 3.08 3.50
N LEU A 9 -3.08 3.55 3.55
CA LEU A 9 -3.78 4.04 2.36
C LEU A 9 -3.17 5.36 1.84
N VAL A 10 -2.76 6.27 2.71
CA VAL A 10 -2.04 7.50 2.30
C VAL A 10 -0.74 7.14 1.58
N ALA A 11 0.03 6.18 2.09
CA ALA A 11 1.24 5.70 1.45
C ALA A 11 0.93 5.02 0.11
N ALA A 12 -0.11 4.19 0.05
CA ALA A 12 -0.53 3.51 -1.17
C ALA A 12 -0.94 4.50 -2.27
N GLY A 13 -1.76 5.50 -1.95
CA GLY A 13 -2.15 6.54 -2.90
C GLY A 13 -0.97 7.41 -3.37
N ALA A 14 -0.02 7.71 -2.47
CA ALA A 14 1.19 8.45 -2.84
C ALA A 14 2.07 7.65 -3.81
N ILE A 15 2.24 6.35 -3.58
CA ILE A 15 3.03 5.47 -4.45
C ILE A 15 2.30 5.20 -5.77
N ALA A 16 0.98 4.97 -5.74
CA ALA A 16 0.18 4.76 -6.95
C ALA A 16 0.23 5.99 -7.88
N ALA A 17 0.27 7.20 -7.31
CA ALA A 17 0.44 8.45 -8.06
C ALA A 17 1.78 8.59 -8.79
N LEU A 18 2.77 7.75 -8.48
CA LEU A 18 4.03 7.68 -9.24
C LEU A 18 3.86 6.90 -10.55
N PHE A 19 2.85 6.02 -10.64
CA PHE A 19 2.63 5.12 -11.78
C PHE A 19 1.42 5.51 -12.64
N VAL A 20 0.38 6.09 -12.03
CA VAL A 20 -0.89 6.43 -12.68
C VAL A 20 -1.38 7.80 -12.21
N ALA A 21 -1.92 8.59 -13.13
CA ALA A 21 -2.49 9.90 -12.83
C ALA A 21 -3.73 9.77 -11.90
N ARG A 22 -3.88 10.68 -10.93
CA ARG A 22 -4.91 10.60 -9.87
C ARG A 22 -6.35 10.67 -10.40
N ASP A 23 -6.53 11.26 -11.56
CA ASP A 23 -7.77 11.44 -12.30
C ASP A 23 -8.07 10.28 -13.25
N ALA A 24 -7.17 9.31 -13.38
CA ALA A 24 -7.38 8.16 -14.24
C ALA A 24 -8.45 7.21 -13.66
N PRO A 25 -9.32 6.61 -14.51
CA PRO A 25 -10.41 5.75 -14.04
C PRO A 25 -9.92 4.46 -13.37
N ASN A 26 -8.69 4.04 -13.65
CA ASN A 26 -8.05 2.88 -13.07
C ASN A 26 -7.19 3.21 -11.84
N PHE A 27 -7.09 4.48 -11.41
CA PHE A 27 -6.29 4.87 -10.25
C PHE A 27 -6.65 4.09 -8.97
N PRO A 28 -7.94 3.91 -8.61
CA PRO A 28 -8.31 3.16 -7.40
C PRO A 28 -7.87 1.69 -7.45
N VAL A 29 -7.81 1.10 -8.64
CA VAL A 29 -7.35 -0.30 -8.82
C VAL A 29 -5.85 -0.37 -8.54
N VAL A 30 -5.06 0.55 -9.09
CA VAL A 30 -3.61 0.61 -8.84
C VAL A 30 -3.30 0.93 -7.39
N GLU A 31 -4.02 1.88 -6.78
CA GLU A 31 -3.92 2.16 -5.34
C GLU A 31 -4.19 0.90 -4.50
N GLY A 32 -5.24 0.15 -4.82
CA GLY A 32 -5.55 -1.12 -4.15
C GLY A 32 -4.44 -2.16 -4.31
N MET A 33 -3.88 -2.33 -5.52
CA MET A 33 -2.75 -3.23 -5.76
C MET A 33 -1.51 -2.85 -4.96
N VAL A 34 -1.19 -1.54 -4.90
CA VAL A 34 -0.07 -1.01 -4.12
C VAL A 34 -0.31 -1.24 -2.62
N ALA A 35 -1.53 -1.01 -2.12
CA ALA A 35 -1.87 -1.27 -0.72
C ALA A 35 -1.66 -2.74 -0.35
N VAL A 36 -2.10 -3.68 -1.20
CA VAL A 36 -1.86 -5.12 -0.99
C VAL A 36 -0.36 -5.45 -1.01
N ALA A 37 0.40 -4.87 -1.93
CA ALA A 37 1.84 -5.06 -1.99
C ALA A 37 2.56 -4.54 -0.73
N LEU A 38 2.15 -3.38 -0.20
CA LEU A 38 2.68 -2.84 1.05
C LEU A 38 2.38 -3.75 2.25
N ILE A 39 1.16 -4.27 2.34
CA ILE A 39 0.79 -5.23 3.39
C ILE A 39 1.64 -6.49 3.29
N ALA A 40 1.80 -7.05 2.08
CA ALA A 40 2.64 -8.22 1.85
C ALA A 40 4.10 -7.97 2.25
N ALA A 41 4.65 -6.79 1.93
CA ALA A 41 5.99 -6.39 2.32
C ALA A 41 6.14 -6.29 3.85
N ILE A 42 5.17 -5.69 4.54
CA ILE A 42 5.15 -5.62 6.01
C ILE A 42 5.13 -7.02 6.62
N VAL A 43 4.24 -7.89 6.13
CA VAL A 43 4.12 -9.28 6.60
C VAL A 43 5.42 -10.05 6.35
N LEU A 44 6.05 -9.88 5.18
CA LEU A 44 7.32 -10.50 4.85
C LEU A 44 8.43 -10.06 5.81
N VAL A 45 8.56 -8.75 6.05
CA VAL A 45 9.55 -8.21 7.00
C VAL A 45 9.31 -8.80 8.39
N LEU A 46 8.07 -8.79 8.88
CA LEU A 46 7.72 -9.36 10.18
C LEU A 46 8.04 -10.85 10.26
N ALA A 47 7.76 -11.62 9.21
CA ALA A 47 8.04 -13.04 9.13
C ALA A 47 9.55 -13.33 9.16
N LEU A 48 10.35 -12.51 8.47
CA LEU A 48 11.81 -12.62 8.47
C LEU A 48 12.42 -12.21 9.81
N THR A 49 11.88 -11.18 10.47
CA THR A 49 12.35 -10.75 11.79
C THR A 49 11.96 -11.70 12.92
N ARG A 50 10.85 -12.44 12.79
CA ARG A 50 10.43 -13.45 13.78
C ARG A 50 11.23 -14.75 13.74
N LYS A 51 11.96 -15.01 12.65
CA LYS A 51 12.79 -16.22 12.46
C LYS A 51 14.23 -16.05 12.98
N LYS A 52 14.59 -14.86 13.46
CA LYS A 52 15.83 -14.61 14.22
C LYS A 52 15.53 -14.59 15.71
#